data_AF-A0A2X3CPP5-F1
#
_entry.id   AF-A0A2X3CPP5-F1
#
_cell.length_a   1.000
_cell.length_b   1.000
_cell.length_c   1.000
_cell.angle_alpha   90.00
_cell.angle_beta   90.00
_cell.angle_gamma   90.00
#
_symmetry.space_group_name_H-M   'P 1'
#
loop_
_entity.id
_entity.type
_entity.pdbx_description
1 polymer ?
#
loop_
_entity_poly.entity_id
_entity_poly.type
_entity_poly.pdbx_seq_one_letter_code
_entity_poly.pdbx_strand_id
1 'polypeptide(L)'
;MKLGLFEEGQERSAWVRAKTACEVAEISYKKFRQLIQVNPDILMRLSSQMARRLQVTSEKVGNLAFLDVTGRIAQTLLNLAKQPDAMTHRTVCKLKLPARKLVRSSAALVKPLVVF
;
A
#
# COMPACT_ATOMS: atom_id res chain seq x y z
N MET A 1 -8.90 -1.92 1.23
CA MET A 1 -8.48 -1.42 2.56
C MET A 1 -9.75 -1.31 3.39
N LYS A 2 -9.78 -1.78 4.63
CA LYS A 2 -11.00 -1.67 5.47
C LYS A 2 -11.11 -0.22 5.96
N LEU A 3 -11.94 0.58 5.30
CA LEU A 3 -12.37 1.90 5.80
C LEU A 3 -13.47 1.78 6.86
N GLY A 4 -14.14 0.61 6.92
CA GLY A 4 -15.27 0.36 7.82
C GLY A 4 -14.97 0.28 9.32
N LEU A 5 -13.77 0.69 9.77
CA LEU A 5 -13.53 0.95 11.18
C LEU A 5 -14.09 2.32 11.60
N PHE A 6 -14.01 3.33 10.72
CA PHE A 6 -14.37 4.71 11.04
C PHE A 6 -15.83 5.03 10.71
N GLU A 7 -16.41 4.31 9.75
CA GLU A 7 -17.76 4.51 9.26
C GLU A 7 -18.46 3.15 9.15
N GLU A 8 -19.71 3.06 9.62
CA GLU A 8 -20.48 1.82 9.59
C GLU A 8 -21.01 1.53 8.18
N GLY A 9 -21.13 0.25 7.82
CA GLY A 9 -21.68 -0.16 6.50
C GLY A 9 -20.71 -0.12 5.32
N GLN A 10 -19.44 0.27 5.50
CA GLN A 10 -18.44 0.29 4.42
C GLN A 10 -17.95 -1.11 4.02
N GLU A 11 -18.04 -1.41 2.72
CA GLU A 11 -17.46 -2.62 2.13
C GLU A 11 -15.94 -2.54 1.94
N ARG A 12 -15.31 -3.68 1.60
CA ARG A 12 -13.87 -3.73 1.34
C ARG A 12 -13.53 -2.95 0.06
N SER A 13 -12.86 -1.81 0.22
CA SER A 13 -12.43 -1.00 -0.93
C SER A 13 -11.40 -1.67 -1.84
N ALA A 14 -10.74 -2.75 -1.42
CA ALA A 14 -9.79 -3.51 -2.26
C ALA A 14 -9.57 -4.93 -1.72
N TRP A 15 -9.14 -5.82 -2.61
CA TRP A 15 -8.72 -7.17 -2.26
C TRP A 15 -7.28 -7.19 -1.72
N VAL A 16 -7.01 -8.04 -0.75
CA VAL A 16 -5.68 -8.28 -0.20
C VAL A 16 -5.31 -9.72 -0.52
N ARG A 17 -4.14 -9.93 -1.12
CA ARG A 17 -3.60 -11.26 -1.45
C ARG A 17 -2.23 -11.41 -0.81
N ALA A 18 -2.01 -12.52 -0.11
CA ALA A 18 -0.72 -12.85 0.45
C ALA A 18 0.30 -13.09 -0.67
N LYS A 19 1.50 -12.49 -0.55
CA LYS A 19 2.60 -12.68 -1.49
C LYS A 19 3.45 -13.92 -1.15
N THR A 20 3.46 -14.30 0.12
CA THR A 20 4.19 -15.43 0.72
C THR A 20 3.27 -16.09 1.76
N ALA A 21 3.71 -17.18 2.38
CA ALA A 21 3.08 -17.65 3.60
C ALA A 21 3.11 -16.53 4.66
N CYS A 22 1.97 -16.24 5.27
CA CYS A 22 1.82 -15.15 6.24
C CYS A 22 0.91 -15.58 7.37
N GLU A 23 1.25 -15.15 8.59
CA GLU A 23 0.36 -15.20 9.75
C GLU A 23 -0.32 -13.83 9.90
N VAL A 24 -1.64 -13.83 10.12
CA VAL A 24 -2.43 -12.60 10.19
C VAL A 24 -3.31 -12.65 11.44
N ALA A 25 -3.14 -11.67 12.32
CA ALA A 25 -4.01 -11.48 13.47
C ALA A 25 -5.29 -10.75 13.05
N GLU A 26 -6.45 -11.29 13.43
CA GLU A 26 -7.75 -10.67 13.18
C GLU A 26 -8.41 -10.22 14.50
N ILE A 27 -9.06 -9.06 14.45
CA ILE A 27 -9.83 -8.51 15.55
C ILE A 27 -11.12 -7.87 15.04
N SER A 28 -12.21 -8.05 15.78
CA SER A 28 -13.48 -7.40 15.45
C SER A 28 -13.41 -5.90 15.74
N TYR A 29 -14.16 -5.08 14.99
CA TYR A 29 -14.19 -3.64 15.24
C TYR A 29 -14.69 -3.28 16.64
N LYS A 30 -15.63 -4.07 17.19
CA LYS A 30 -16.11 -3.90 18.57
C LYS A 30 -14.97 -4.04 19.58
N LYS A 31 -14.18 -5.12 19.50
CA LYS A 31 -13.02 -5.32 20.37
C LYS A 31 -11.93 -4.28 20.14
N PHE A 32 -11.69 -3.88 18.89
CA PHE A 32 -10.72 -2.84 18.59
C PHE A 32 -11.10 -1.48 19.21
N ARG A 33 -12.38 -1.08 19.16
CA ARG A 33 -12.85 0.14 19.83
C ARG A 33 -12.68 0.09 21.35
N GLN A 34 -12.90 -1.08 21.97
CA GLN A 34 -12.61 -1.27 23.40
C GLN A 34 -11.10 -1.13 23.69
N LEU A 35 -10.24 -1.68 22.84
CA LEU A 35 -8.79 -1.54 23.00
C LEU A 35 -8.30 -0.10 22.87
N ILE A 36 -8.94 0.73 22.04
CA ILE A 36 -8.61 2.16 21.94
C ILE A 36 -8.85 2.87 23.28
N GLN A 37 -9.91 2.50 24.02
CA GLN A 37 -10.20 3.09 25.33
C GLN A 37 -9.15 2.71 26.39
N VAL A 38 -8.60 1.50 26.29
CA VAL A 38 -7.56 1.00 27.22
C VAL A 38 -6.17 1.52 26.84
N ASN A 39 -5.87 1.58 25.54
CA ASN A 39 -4.59 2.05 25.02
C ASN A 39 -4.79 2.87 23.73
N PRO A 40 -4.86 4.21 23.82
CA PRO A 40 -5.07 5.09 22.67
C PRO A 40 -3.89 5.10 21.70
N ASP A 41 -2.69 4.67 22.09
CA ASP A 41 -1.53 4.62 21.19
C ASP A 41 -1.75 3.69 20.00
N ILE A 42 -2.62 2.68 20.15
CA ILE A 42 -2.99 1.77 19.06
C ILE A 42 -3.67 2.55 17.93
N LEU A 43 -4.51 3.54 18.26
CA LEU A 43 -5.15 4.41 17.27
C LEU A 43 -4.14 5.33 16.58
N MET A 44 -3.16 5.85 17.32
CA MET A 44 -2.06 6.64 16.75
C MET A 44 -1.19 5.83 15.78
N ARG A 45 -0.91 4.56 16.12
CA ARG A 45 -0.20 3.64 15.21
C ARG A 45 -1.01 3.32 13.95
N LEU A 46 -2.32 3.12 14.08
CA LEU A 46 -3.18 2.87 12.93
C LEU A 46 -3.31 4.10 12.02
N SER A 47 -3.56 5.27 12.60
CA SER A 47 -3.72 6.53 11.87
C SER A 47 -2.42 6.93 11.16
N SER A 48 -1.25 6.77 11.78
CA SER A 48 0.03 7.02 11.11
C SER A 48 0.25 6.11 9.89
N GLN A 49 -0.14 4.83 9.95
CA GLN A 49 -0.13 3.94 8.79
C GLN A 49 -1.10 4.41 7.69
N MET A 50 -2.28 4.91 8.06
CA MET A 50 -3.24 5.46 7.09
C MET A 50 -2.71 6.73 6.42
N ALA A 51 -2.18 7.68 7.20
CA ALA A 51 -1.57 8.90 6.69
C ALA A 51 -0.43 8.60 5.72
N ARG A 52 0.46 7.65 6.07
CA ARG A 52 1.55 7.22 5.18
C ARG A 52 1.02 6.61 3.88
N ARG A 53 -0.01 5.77 3.96
CA ARG A 53 -0.64 5.16 2.76
C ARG A 53 -1.31 6.22 1.88
N LEU A 54 -1.95 7.22 2.47
CA LEU A 54 -2.57 8.32 1.75
C LEU A 54 -1.51 9.11 0.99
N GLN A 55 -0.42 9.53 1.65
CA GLN A 55 0.71 10.23 1.02
C GLN A 55 1.26 9.45 -0.17
N VAL A 56 1.55 8.15 0.00
CA VAL A 56 2.07 7.29 -1.07
C VAL A 56 1.06 7.16 -2.23
N THR A 57 -0.24 7.15 -1.93
CA THR A 57 -1.27 7.07 -2.98
C THR A 57 -1.39 8.40 -3.73
N SER A 58 -1.35 9.53 -3.03
CA SER A 58 -1.32 10.86 -3.64
C SER A 58 -0.10 11.06 -4.54
N GLU A 59 1.08 10.63 -4.09
CA GLU A 59 2.31 10.64 -4.90
C GLU A 59 2.14 9.79 -6.18
N LYS A 60 1.54 8.60 -6.06
CA LYS A 60 1.24 7.74 -7.23
C LYS A 60 0.27 8.39 -8.20
N VAL A 61 -0.77 9.05 -7.71
CA VAL A 61 -1.70 9.82 -8.57
C VAL A 61 -0.93 10.92 -9.30
N GLY A 62 -0.06 11.66 -8.61
CA GLY A 62 0.81 12.67 -9.24
C GLY A 62 1.71 12.06 -10.32
N ASN A 63 2.38 10.96 -10.02
CA ASN A 63 3.21 10.25 -11.00
C ASN A 63 2.41 9.76 -12.21
N LEU A 64 1.14 9.36 -12.03
CA LEU A 64 0.27 8.99 -13.13
C LEU A 64 -0.16 10.20 -13.98
N ALA A 65 -0.40 11.35 -13.34
CA ALA A 65 -0.80 12.58 -14.01
C ALA A 65 0.34 13.26 -14.78
N PHE A 66 1.58 13.19 -14.28
CA PHE A 66 2.68 14.01 -14.78
C PHE A 66 3.85 13.24 -15.40
N LEU A 67 4.07 11.96 -15.06
CA LEU A 67 5.17 11.17 -15.65
C LEU A 67 4.66 10.32 -16.81
N ASP A 68 5.50 10.20 -17.84
CA ASP A 68 5.29 9.26 -18.92
C ASP A 68 5.52 7.81 -18.46
N VAL A 69 5.24 6.83 -19.34
CA VAL A 69 5.39 5.41 -19.01
C VAL A 69 6.84 5.08 -18.61
N THR A 70 7.83 5.69 -19.28
CA THR A 70 9.26 5.46 -19.01
C THR A 70 9.65 5.98 -17.63
N GLY A 71 9.27 7.21 -17.28
CA GLY A 71 9.53 7.80 -15.98
C GLY A 71 8.92 6.98 -14.83
N ARG A 72 7.69 6.48 -15.01
CA ARG A 72 7.04 5.62 -14.00
C ARG A 72 7.74 4.28 -13.82
N ILE A 73 8.21 3.68 -14.92
CA ILE A 73 8.98 2.43 -14.86
C ILE A 73 10.32 2.65 -14.15
N ALA A 74 11.05 3.71 -14.49
CA ALA A 74 12.32 4.05 -13.85
C ALA A 74 12.16 4.27 -12.34
N GLN A 75 11.17 5.04 -11.92
CA GLN A 75 10.87 5.26 -10.51
C GLN A 75 10.49 3.96 -9.79
N THR A 76 9.72 3.09 -10.45
CA THR A 76 9.35 1.78 -9.90
C THR A 76 10.58 0.89 -9.70
N LEU A 77 11.49 0.85 -10.68
CA LEU A 77 12.74 0.07 -10.59
C LEU A 77 13.64 0.61 -9.46
N LEU A 78 13.78 1.93 -9.34
CA LEU A 78 14.57 2.55 -8.28
C LEU A 78 13.98 2.24 -6.88
N ASN A 79 12.65 2.31 -6.76
CA ASN A 79 11.95 1.97 -5.51
C ASN A 79 12.13 0.50 -5.13
N LEU A 80 12.11 -0.41 -6.11
CA LEU A 80 12.34 -1.82 -5.88
C LEU A 80 13.80 -2.11 -5.48
N ALA A 81 14.78 -1.39 -6.06
CA ALA A 81 16.18 -1.55 -5.72
C ALA A 81 16.52 -1.14 -4.27
N LYS A 82 15.70 -0.27 -3.67
CA LYS A 82 15.84 0.18 -2.27
C LYS A 82 15.14 -0.73 -1.26
N GLN A 83 14.42 -1.77 -1.70
CA GLN A 83 13.71 -2.69 -0.80
C GLN A 83 14.67 -3.70 -0.17
N PRO A 84 14.39 -4.19 1.05
CA PRO A 84 15.24 -5.16 1.74
C PRO A 84 15.34 -6.51 0.99
N ASP A 85 14.37 -6.82 0.14
CA ASP A 85 14.36 -8.02 -0.71
C ASP A 85 15.30 -7.90 -1.94
N ALA A 86 15.90 -6.73 -2.16
CA ALA A 86 16.83 -6.48 -3.24
C ALA A 86 18.22 -7.06 -2.89
N MET A 87 18.68 -8.04 -3.66
CA MET A 87 20.04 -8.55 -3.53
C MET A 87 21.02 -7.50 -4.08
N THR A 88 21.72 -6.82 -3.18
CA THR A 88 22.76 -5.84 -3.50
C THR A 88 24.08 -6.56 -3.76
N HIS A 89 24.52 -6.56 -5.02
CA HIS A 89 25.92 -6.85 -5.38
C HIS A 89 26.66 -5.52 -5.54
N ARG A 90 27.98 -5.48 -5.29
CA ARG A 90 28.84 -4.25 -5.26
C ARG A 90 28.72 -3.29 -6.46
N THR A 91 28.03 -3.67 -7.54
CA THR A 91 27.86 -2.86 -8.75
C THR A 91 26.48 -2.97 -9.40
N VAL A 92 25.65 -3.95 -8.99
CA VAL A 92 24.37 -4.26 -9.66
C VAL A 92 23.34 -4.72 -8.63
N CYS A 93 22.15 -4.12 -8.66
CA CYS A 93 21.00 -4.60 -7.91
C CYS A 93 20.24 -5.67 -8.73
N LYS A 94 20.16 -6.91 -8.25
CA LYS A 94 19.40 -7.98 -8.92
C LYS A 94 17.97 -8.00 -8.42
N LEU A 95 17.03 -7.68 -9.31
CA LEU A 95 15.58 -7.70 -9.06
C LEU A 95 14.93 -8.90 -9.78
N LYS A 96 14.35 -9.84 -9.02
CA LYS A 96 13.59 -10.96 -9.58
C LYS A 96 12.09 -10.62 -9.62
N LEU A 97 11.64 -9.94 -10.66
CA LEU A 97 10.22 -9.60 -10.87
C LEU A 97 9.77 -9.84 -12.32
N PRO A 98 8.59 -10.44 -12.56
CA PRO A 98 8.04 -10.60 -13.91
C PRO A 98 7.55 -9.26 -14.48
N ALA A 99 7.76 -9.03 -15.78
CA ALA A 99 7.39 -7.78 -16.48
C ALA A 99 5.92 -7.37 -16.28
N ARG A 100 4.98 -8.33 -16.26
CA ARG A 100 3.56 -8.06 -15.98
C ARG A 100 3.32 -7.40 -14.62
N LYS A 101 4.12 -7.73 -13.60
CA LYS A 101 4.03 -7.07 -12.27
C LYS A 101 4.59 -5.65 -12.30
N LEU A 102 5.61 -5.40 -13.10
CA LEU A 102 6.17 -4.06 -13.30
C LEU A 102 5.14 -3.14 -13.95
N VAL A 103 4.56 -3.58 -15.07
CA VAL A 103 3.50 -2.85 -15.79
C VAL A 103 2.29 -2.57 -14.88
N ARG A 104 1.85 -3.56 -14.10
CA ARG A 104 0.76 -3.36 -13.13
C ARG A 104 1.11 -2.35 -12.05
N SER A 105 2.35 -2.30 -11.58
CA SER A 105 2.77 -1.38 -10.52
C SER A 105 2.88 0.06 -11.04
N SER A 106 3.28 0.24 -12.30
CA SER A 106 3.36 1.56 -12.95
C SER A 106 2.01 2.09 -13.43
N ALA A 107 1.01 1.21 -13.65
CA ALA A 107 -0.31 1.57 -14.18
C ALA A 107 -1.46 1.52 -13.16
N ALA A 108 -1.22 1.12 -11.91
CA ALA A 108 -2.30 0.88 -10.96
C ALA A 108 -2.94 2.18 -10.42
N LEU A 109 -4.08 2.52 -11.00
CA LEU A 109 -5.21 3.16 -10.31
C LEU A 109 -6.53 2.55 -10.81
N VAL A 110 -6.97 1.41 -10.24
CA VAL A 110 -8.34 0.91 -10.48
C VAL A 110 -8.91 0.32 -9.18
N LYS A 111 -9.43 1.21 -8.35
CA LYS A 111 -10.87 1.27 -8.05
C LYS A 111 -11.25 2.75 -8.00
N PRO A 112 -12.41 3.15 -8.54
CA PRO A 112 -12.77 4.54 -8.69
C PRO A 112 -12.77 5.18 -7.31
N LEU A 113 -11.98 6.24 -7.19
CA LEU A 113 -12.25 7.30 -6.24
C LEU A 113 -13.59 7.86 -6.69
N VAL A 114 -14.67 7.42 -6.05
CA VAL A 114 -15.99 8.04 -6.16
C VAL A 114 -15.78 9.46 -5.67
N VAL A 115 -15.69 10.38 -6.63
CA VAL A 115 -15.96 11.80 -6.42
C VAL A 115 -17.48 11.92 -6.58
N PHE A 116 -18.10 12.49 -5.55
CA PHE A 116 -19.55 12.55 -5.21
C PHE A 116 -20.09 11.37 -4.41
#